data_AF-A0A4Q3JG74-F1
#
_entry.id   AF-A0A4Q3JG74-F1
#
_cell.length_a   1.000
_cell.length_b   1.000
_cell.length_c   1.000
_cell.angle_alpha   90.00
_cell.angle_beta   90.00
_cell.angle_gamma   90.00
#
_symmetry.space_group_name_H-M   'P 1'
#
loop_
_entity.id
_entity.type
_entity.pdbx_description
1 polymer ?
#
loop_
_entity_poly.entity_id
_entity_poly.type
_entity_poly.pdbx_seq_one_letter_code
_entity_poly.pdbx_strand_id
1 'polypeptide(L)'
;MRLVAAAALLASLVAFPAAAAAASYPLTIKNCGMAVTVDKAPERVVAIKSTATEMLLSLGLANRIVGVGFQDGPLPDDLAAAGAGLKVLADKLPSQEVVLETEPDFIY
;
A
#
# COMPACT_ATOMS: atom_id res chain seq x y z
N MET A 1 -45.15 -46.46 10.97
CA MET A 1 -43.73 -46.61 10.56
C MET A 1 -43.44 -45.51 9.53
N ARG A 2 -43.33 -44.24 9.96
CA ARG A 2 -42.09 -43.47 10.14
C ARG A 2 -41.02 -43.76 9.08
N LEU A 3 -40.83 -42.81 8.16
CA LEU A 3 -39.54 -42.41 7.59
C LEU A 3 -39.69 -40.98 7.06
N VAL A 4 -39.23 -40.00 7.84
CA VAL A 4 -39.04 -38.61 7.44
C VAL A 4 -37.64 -38.52 6.85
N ALA A 5 -37.51 -38.24 5.55
CA ALA A 5 -36.23 -37.96 4.93
C ALA A 5 -35.91 -36.47 5.07
N ALA A 6 -35.00 -36.14 5.98
CA ALA A 6 -34.48 -34.80 6.15
C ALA A 6 -33.55 -34.45 4.98
N ALA A 7 -33.98 -33.56 4.09
CA ALA A 7 -33.11 -32.97 3.08
C ALA A 7 -32.19 -31.94 3.77
N ALA A 8 -30.95 -32.33 4.02
CA ALA A 8 -29.90 -31.42 4.48
C ALA A 8 -29.53 -30.48 3.32
N LEU A 9 -30.06 -29.26 3.37
CA LEU A 9 -29.69 -28.19 2.45
C LEU A 9 -28.27 -27.72 2.83
N LEU A 10 -27.27 -28.21 2.10
CA LEU A 10 -25.89 -27.71 2.13
C LEU A 10 -25.89 -26.25 1.64
N ALA A 11 -26.03 -25.31 2.57
CA ALA A 11 -25.80 -23.90 2.33
C ALA A 11 -24.29 -23.70 2.07
N SER A 12 -23.91 -23.72 0.80
CA SER A 12 -22.61 -23.27 0.34
C SER A 12 -22.51 -21.76 0.63
N LEU A 13 -21.76 -21.39 1.67
CA LEU A 13 -21.31 -20.02 1.84
C LEU A 13 -20.34 -19.70 0.69
N VAL A 14 -20.88 -19.18 -0.40
CA VAL A 14 -20.07 -18.48 -1.39
C VAL A 14 -19.70 -17.15 -0.74
N ALA A 15 -18.51 -17.10 -0.12
CA ALA A 15 -17.93 -15.85 0.34
C ALA A 15 -17.62 -15.01 -0.90
N PHE A 16 -18.51 -14.07 -1.23
CA PHE A 16 -18.20 -13.05 -2.22
C PHE A 16 -17.03 -12.22 -1.68
N PRO A 17 -15.97 -11.98 -2.48
CA PRO A 17 -14.94 -11.04 -2.07
C PRO A 17 -15.64 -9.70 -1.86
N ALA A 18 -15.52 -9.14 -0.65
CA ALA A 18 -16.02 -7.80 -0.38
C ALA A 18 -15.28 -6.87 -1.35
N ALA A 19 -16.01 -6.26 -2.29
CA ALA A 19 -15.43 -5.26 -3.17
C ALA A 19 -14.91 -4.12 -2.29
N ALA A 20 -13.60 -3.88 -2.33
CA ALA A 20 -13.01 -2.75 -1.64
C ALA A 20 -13.70 -1.48 -2.15
N ALA A 21 -14.25 -0.68 -1.21
CA ALA A 21 -14.87 0.58 -1.57
C ALA A 21 -13.80 1.49 -2.20
N ALA A 22 -14.01 1.88 -3.45
CA ALA A 22 -13.12 2.83 -4.11
C ALA A 22 -13.18 4.15 -3.35
N ALA A 23 -12.01 4.76 -3.11
CA ALA A 23 -11.96 6.11 -2.57
C ALA A 23 -12.53 7.09 -3.61
N SER A 24 -13.36 8.03 -3.15
CA SER A 24 -13.77 9.18 -3.94
C SER A 24 -12.74 10.29 -3.81
N TYR A 25 -12.38 10.91 -4.93
CA TYR A 25 -11.41 12.00 -4.99
C TYR A 25 -12.09 13.31 -5.43
N PRO A 26 -11.57 14.49 -5.02
CA PRO A 26 -10.43 14.69 -4.14
C PRO A 26 -10.71 14.26 -2.70
N LEU A 27 -9.70 13.69 -2.03
CA LEU A 27 -9.78 13.22 -0.64
C LEU A 27 -8.89 14.09 0.25
N THR A 28 -9.50 14.75 1.24
CA THR A 28 -8.76 15.53 2.23
C THR A 28 -8.65 14.76 3.55
N ILE A 29 -7.42 14.55 4.01
CA ILE A 29 -7.10 13.85 5.26
C ILE A 29 -6.36 14.80 6.20
N LYS A 30 -6.69 14.76 7.49
CA LYS A 30 -5.89 15.44 8.51
C LYS A 30 -4.72 14.54 8.93
N ASN A 31 -3.52 14.88 8.49
CA ASN A 31 -2.28 14.18 8.82
C ASN A 31 -1.39 15.05 9.70
N CYS A 32 -1.07 14.61 10.92
CA CYS A 32 -0.24 15.36 11.87
C CYS A 32 -0.68 16.83 12.11
N GLY A 33 -1.99 17.10 12.02
CA GLY A 33 -2.54 18.45 12.16
C GLY A 33 -2.63 19.26 10.87
N MET A 34 -2.02 18.80 9.78
CA MET A 34 -2.10 19.41 8.45
C MET A 34 -3.24 18.79 7.64
N ALA A 35 -3.97 19.61 6.87
CA ALA A 35 -4.88 19.11 5.85
C ALA A 35 -4.08 18.77 4.59
N VAL A 36 -4.12 17.50 4.19
CA VAL A 36 -3.50 17.00 2.96
C VAL A 36 -4.61 16.59 2.00
N THR A 37 -4.70 17.23 0.85
CA THR A 37 -5.64 16.86 -0.22
C THR A 37 -4.91 16.03 -1.26
N VAL A 38 -5.48 14.87 -1.57
CA VAL A 38 -5.02 13.97 -2.63
C VAL A 38 -6.06 14.02 -3.74
N ASP A 39 -5.66 14.44 -4.94
CA ASP A 39 -6.60 14.68 -6.04
C ASP A 39 -6.95 13.42 -6.84
N LYS A 40 -6.08 12.41 -6.79
CA LYS A 40 -6.28 11.07 -7.37
C LYS A 40 -5.42 10.06 -6.61
N ALA A 41 -5.69 8.77 -6.80
CA ALA A 41 -4.83 7.73 -6.24
C ALA A 41 -3.35 7.96 -6.64
N PRO A 42 -2.39 8.01 -5.69
CA PRO A 42 -0.99 8.22 -6.00
C PRO A 42 -0.44 7.18 -6.98
N GLU A 43 0.29 7.64 -7.98
CA GLU A 43 0.90 6.80 -9.00
C GLU A 43 2.43 6.72 -8.84
N ARG A 44 3.04 7.71 -8.17
CA ARG A 44 4.50 7.87 -8.05
C ARG A 44 4.87 8.29 -6.62
N VAL A 45 5.16 7.29 -5.80
CA VAL A 45 5.41 7.46 -4.36
C VAL A 45 6.91 7.37 -4.04
N VAL A 46 7.42 8.35 -3.32
CA VAL A 46 8.71 8.22 -2.59
C VAL A 46 8.41 7.82 -1.16
N ALA A 47 9.01 6.71 -0.70
CA ALA A 47 8.85 6.21 0.66
C ALA A 47 10.09 6.51 1.51
N ILE A 48 9.92 7.25 2.59
CA ILE A 48 10.96 7.62 3.54
C ILE A 48 10.76 6.78 4.80
N LYS A 49 11.83 6.07 5.19
CA LYS A 49 11.86 5.08 6.29
C LYS A 49 11.23 3.73 5.94
N SER A 50 11.61 2.73 6.73
CA SER A 50 11.19 1.34 6.53
C SER A 50 9.71 1.14 6.79
N THR A 51 9.14 1.81 7.80
CA THR A 51 7.70 1.74 8.07
C THR A 51 6.83 2.16 6.89
N ALA A 52 7.19 3.24 6.19
CA ALA A 52 6.48 3.70 5.00
C ALA A 52 6.61 2.71 3.84
N THR A 53 7.82 2.21 3.63
CA THR A 53 8.15 1.26 2.56
C THR A 53 7.41 -0.06 2.75
N GLU A 54 7.53 -0.66 3.94
CA GLU A 54 6.91 -1.93 4.29
C GLU A 54 5.38 -1.86 4.24
N MET A 55 4.78 -0.73 4.63
CA MET A 55 3.33 -0.56 4.55
C MET A 55 2.84 -0.53 3.10
N LEU A 56 3.53 0.18 2.21
CA LEU A 56 3.18 0.20 0.79
C LEU A 56 3.34 -1.19 0.15
N LEU A 57 4.41 -1.92 0.50
CA LEU A 57 4.62 -3.29 0.03
C LEU A 57 3.52 -4.24 0.53
N SER A 58 3.15 -4.16 1.80
CA SER A 58 2.09 -4.98 2.42
C SER A 58 0.72 -4.74 1.78
N LEU A 59 0.47 -3.53 1.28
CA LEU A 59 -0.74 -3.18 0.53
C LEU A 59 -0.71 -3.61 -0.95
N GLY A 60 0.38 -4.24 -1.40
CA GLY A 60 0.57 -4.63 -2.81
C GLY A 60 0.88 -3.45 -3.74
N LEU A 61 1.35 -2.32 -3.19
CA LEU A 61 1.60 -1.08 -3.94
C LEU A 61 3.05 -0.91 -4.39
N ALA A 62 3.83 -1.99 -4.46
CA ALA A 62 5.23 -1.96 -4.89
C ALA A 62 5.44 -1.19 -6.21
N ASN A 63 4.54 -1.38 -7.18
CA ASN A 63 4.58 -0.72 -8.50
C ASN A 63 4.34 0.79 -8.46
N ARG A 64 3.95 1.35 -7.31
CA ARG A 64 3.79 2.80 -7.11
C ARG A 64 5.05 3.45 -6.55
N ILE A 65 5.99 2.67 -6.00
CA ILE A 65 7.18 3.20 -5.35
C ILE A 65 8.23 3.53 -6.41
N VAL A 66 8.51 4.82 -6.60
CA VAL A 66 9.55 5.30 -7.54
C VAL A 66 10.91 5.48 -6.88
N GLY A 67 10.96 5.45 -5.55
CA GLY A 67 12.20 5.40 -4.79
C GLY A 67 11.98 5.30 -3.29
N VAL A 68 12.99 4.80 -2.60
CA VAL A 68 13.02 4.68 -1.14
C VAL A 68 14.21 5.43 -0.56
N GLY A 69 14.07 5.96 0.65
CA GLY A 69 15.17 6.64 1.36
C GLY A 69 15.17 6.32 2.84
N PHE A 70 16.35 6.39 3.45
CA PHE A 70 16.53 6.33 4.89
C PHE A 70 15.99 5.06 5.58
N GLN A 71 16.16 3.89 4.96
CA GLN A 71 15.75 2.61 5.53
C GLN A 71 16.46 2.33 6.86
N ASP A 72 15.75 1.69 7.79
CA ASP A 72 16.25 1.34 9.12
C ASP A 72 16.98 -0.03 9.12
N GLY A 73 16.86 -0.80 8.04
CA GLY A 73 17.50 -2.10 7.86
C GLY A 73 17.05 -2.82 6.57
N PRO A 74 17.40 -4.10 6.42
CA PRO A 74 16.85 -4.93 5.34
C PRO A 74 15.34 -5.12 5.53
N LEU A 75 14.62 -5.34 4.42
CA LEU A 75 13.21 -5.70 4.45
C LEU A 75 13.01 -7.05 5.18
N PRO A 76 11.88 -7.23 5.88
CA PRO A 76 11.44 -8.54 6.36
C PRO A 76 11.34 -9.57 5.22
N ASP A 77 11.59 -10.85 5.54
CA ASP A 77 11.66 -11.94 4.56
C ASP A 77 10.38 -12.09 3.72
N ASP A 78 9.22 -11.82 4.31
CA ASP A 78 7.91 -11.88 3.65
C ASP A 78 7.67 -10.72 2.66
N LEU A 79 8.39 -9.61 2.80
CA LEU A 79 8.32 -8.45 1.91
C LEU A 79 9.51 -8.35 0.94
N ALA A 80 10.56 -9.15 1.14
CA ALA A 80 11.79 -9.10 0.35
C ALA A 80 11.52 -9.27 -1.16
N ALA A 81 10.62 -10.18 -1.54
CA ALA A 81 10.24 -10.38 -2.94
C ALA A 81 9.47 -9.20 -3.52
N ALA A 82 8.55 -8.60 -2.75
CA ALA A 82 7.75 -7.47 -3.21
C ALA A 82 8.59 -6.18 -3.34
N GLY A 83 9.57 -6.00 -2.45
CA GLY A 83 10.51 -4.87 -2.49
C GLY A 83 11.75 -5.10 -3.35
N ALA A 84 11.84 -6.24 -4.05
CA ALA A 84 12.98 -6.54 -4.90
C ALA A 84 13.11 -5.48 -6.02
N GLY A 85 14.28 -4.84 -6.10
CA GLY A 85 14.56 -3.85 -7.14
C GLY A 85 14.07 -2.43 -6.85
N LEU A 86 13.58 -2.13 -5.64
CA LEU A 86 13.30 -0.75 -5.24
C LEU A 86 14.57 0.11 -5.34
N LYS A 87 14.45 1.27 -6.01
CA LYS A 87 15.54 2.23 -6.14
C LYS A 87 15.80 2.92 -4.81
N VAL A 88 16.99 2.72 -4.25
CA VAL A 88 17.44 3.49 -3.06
C VAL A 88 17.93 4.86 -3.53
N LEU A 89 17.26 5.91 -3.09
CA LEU A 89 17.58 7.30 -3.43
C LEU A 89 18.72 7.85 -2.57
N ALA A 90 18.78 7.43 -1.31
CA ALA A 90 19.84 7.79 -0.36
C ALA A 90 19.84 6.84 0.85
N ASP A 91 21.02 6.62 1.44
CA ASP A 91 21.19 5.87 2.69
C ASP A 91 20.49 6.55 3.89
N LYS A 92 20.34 7.87 3.82
CA LYS A 92 19.61 8.70 4.80
C LYS A 92 18.50 9.50 4.10
N LEU A 93 18.11 10.64 4.68
CA LEU A 93 17.14 11.53 4.06
C LEU A 93 17.70 12.04 2.72
N PRO A 94 17.02 11.79 1.58
CA PRO A 94 17.45 12.30 0.28
C PRO A 94 17.35 13.83 0.22
N SER A 95 18.17 14.45 -0.61
CA SER A 95 18.04 15.88 -0.90
C SER A 95 16.77 16.14 -1.70
N GLN A 96 16.30 17.39 -1.68
CA GLN A 96 15.13 17.81 -2.46
C GLN A 96 15.33 17.58 -3.96
N GLU A 97 16.53 17.82 -4.49
CA GLU A 97 16.87 17.60 -5.90
C GLU A 97 16.70 16.13 -6.30
N VAL A 98 17.22 15.21 -5.49
CA VAL A 98 17.10 13.75 -5.71
C VAL A 98 15.63 13.31 -5.68
N VAL A 99 14.83 13.86 -4.77
CA VAL A 99 13.39 13.55 -4.71
C VAL A 99 12.68 14.09 -5.95
N LEU A 100 12.91 15.34 -6.33
CA LEU A 100 12.25 15.98 -7.47
C LEU A 100 12.62 15.32 -8.81
N GLU A 101 13.83 14.79 -8.96
CA GLU A 101 14.25 14.02 -10.15
C GLU A 101 13.36 12.78 -10.39
N THR A 102 12.74 12.22 -9.33
CA THR A 102 11.81 11.10 -9.46
C THR A 102 10.40 11.50 -9.87
N GLU A 103 10.11 12.81 -9.96
CA GLU A 103 8.78 13.36 -10.23
C GLU A 103 7.66 12.69 -9.42
N PRO A 104 7.74 12.67 -8.07
CA PRO A 104 6.73 12.01 -7.25
C PRO A 104 5.46 12.84 -7.16
N ASP A 105 4.31 12.17 -7.09
CA ASP A 105 3.02 12.77 -6.79
C ASP A 105 2.61 12.59 -5.32
N PHE A 106 3.36 11.78 -4.56
CA PHE A 106 3.18 11.59 -3.13
C PHE A 106 4.51 11.24 -2.44
N ILE A 107 4.74 11.79 -1.26
CA ILE A 107 5.89 11.45 -0.40
C ILE A 107 5.32 10.93 0.90
N TYR A 108 5.72 9.72 1.29
CA TYR A 108 5.25 9.04 2.49
C TYR A 108 6.39 8.74 3.45
#